data_AF-A0A2S4N7H2-F1
#
_entry.id   AF-A0A2S4N7H2-F1
#
_cell.length_a   1.000
_cell.length_b   1.000
_cell.length_c   1.000
_cell.angle_alpha   90.00
_cell.angle_beta   90.00
_cell.angle_gamma   90.00
#
_symmetry.space_group_name_H-M   'P 1'
#
loop_
_entity.id
_entity.type
_entity.pdbx_description
1 polymer ?
#
loop_
_entity_poly.entity_id
_entity_poly.type
_entity_poly.pdbx_seq_one_letter_code
_entity_poly.pdbx_strand_id
1 'polypeptide(L)'
;MKKTLLLFVILIPLMVSANFHKAKITFNDGTSKNGYIELPEYPDDSKIKFKEEEKEKTEKYKIDDVNSFEIINGKNDIIKYITLKLADQGLFNPKKIKPGNKKIWARIIKEGKISLYAGYYAYNPGTKTGGGGTYYIKRQNEDFALMLDEFGGDGLNVCMNCFSNLKKTLTAYFEEVCPQFLKSLSKEEYNKKGVTYFVDLYEQNCGK
;
A
#
# COMPACT_ATOMS: atom_id res chain seq x y z
N MET A 1 -49.20 -40.64 6.55
CA MET A 1 -48.68 -39.94 5.35
C MET A 1 -49.19 -38.51 5.35
N LYS A 2 -48.43 -37.56 5.91
CA LYS A 2 -48.73 -36.11 5.77
C LYS A 2 -47.43 -35.35 5.51
N LYS A 3 -47.18 -35.20 4.21
CA LYS A 3 -46.54 -34.08 3.52
C LYS A 3 -45.34 -33.45 4.24
N THR A 4 -44.20 -34.08 3.98
CA THR A 4 -42.86 -33.49 3.93
C THR A 4 -42.89 -32.28 2.99
N LEU A 5 -43.22 -31.10 3.51
CA LEU A 5 -43.19 -29.86 2.73
C LEU A 5 -42.85 -28.69 3.64
N LEU A 6 -41.55 -28.39 3.74
CA LEU A 6 -40.94 -27.06 3.86
C LEU A 6 -39.55 -27.19 4.51
N LEU A 7 -38.58 -27.65 3.72
CA LEU A 7 -37.16 -27.42 4.03
C LEU A 7 -36.41 -26.98 2.76
N PHE A 8 -37.04 -26.07 2.01
CA PHE A 8 -36.46 -25.33 0.89
C PHE A 8 -36.21 -23.86 1.29
N VAL A 9 -35.82 -23.66 2.55
CA VAL A 9 -35.50 -22.34 3.09
C VAL A 9 -33.98 -22.19 3.12
N ILE A 10 -33.49 -21.50 2.08
CA ILE A 10 -32.27 -20.67 2.10
C ILE A 10 -30.94 -21.44 2.04
N LEU A 11 -30.67 -22.04 0.87
CA LEU A 11 -29.32 -22.11 0.31
C LEU A 11 -29.21 -21.01 -0.76
N ILE A 12 -29.40 -19.74 -0.35
CA ILE A 12 -28.88 -18.64 -1.16
C ILE A 12 -27.40 -18.58 -0.79
N PRO A 13 -26.47 -19.03 -1.65
CA PRO A 13 -25.08 -18.72 -1.42
C PRO A 13 -25.01 -17.19 -1.31
N LEU A 14 -24.57 -16.70 -0.15
CA LEU A 14 -24.18 -15.31 0.01
C LEU A 14 -23.04 -15.10 -0.99
N MET A 15 -23.39 -14.70 -2.20
CA MET A 15 -22.44 -14.29 -3.22
C MET A 15 -21.87 -12.98 -2.71
N VAL A 16 -20.79 -13.09 -1.94
CA VAL A 16 -19.91 -11.97 -1.64
C VAL A 16 -19.29 -11.59 -2.97
N SER A 17 -19.98 -10.70 -3.69
CA SER A 17 -19.44 -10.10 -4.90
C SER A 17 -18.29 -9.21 -4.47
N ALA A 18 -17.07 -9.54 -4.89
CA ALA A 18 -15.97 -8.61 -4.76
C ALA A 18 -16.27 -7.35 -5.57
N ASN A 19 -15.97 -6.18 -5.00
CA ASN A 19 -16.30 -4.90 -5.63
C ASN A 19 -15.24 -4.55 -6.68
N PHE A 20 -15.66 -4.50 -7.94
CA PHE A 20 -14.85 -4.03 -9.05
C PHE A 20 -14.95 -2.50 -9.16
N HIS A 21 -13.81 -1.83 -9.24
CA HIS A 21 -13.70 -0.37 -9.34
C HIS A 21 -13.32 0.04 -10.76
N LYS A 22 -13.93 1.10 -11.31
CA LYS A 22 -13.46 1.70 -12.56
C LYS A 22 -11.98 2.06 -12.43
N ALA A 23 -11.18 1.66 -13.41
CA ALA A 23 -9.74 1.70 -13.32
C ALA A 23 -9.04 1.87 -14.67
N LYS A 24 -7.80 2.33 -14.60
CA LYS A 24 -6.82 2.27 -15.69
C LYS A 24 -5.60 1.49 -15.20
N ILE A 25 -5.22 0.42 -15.90
CA ILE A 25 -4.00 -0.33 -15.64
C ILE A 25 -2.92 0.05 -16.66
N THR A 26 -1.69 0.20 -16.20
CA THR A 26 -0.51 0.51 -17.03
C THR A 26 0.53 -0.59 -16.86
N PHE A 27 0.97 -1.17 -17.96
CA PHE A 27 1.93 -2.29 -17.99
C PHE A 27 3.38 -1.79 -18.06
N ASN A 28 4.33 -2.69 -17.79
CA ASN A 28 5.77 -2.37 -17.83
C ASN A 28 6.29 -2.05 -19.24
N ASP A 29 5.57 -2.45 -20.29
CA ASP A 29 5.87 -2.09 -21.68
C ASP A 29 5.33 -0.70 -22.09
N GLY A 30 4.65 0.00 -21.17
CA GLY A 30 4.05 1.31 -21.40
C GLY A 30 2.63 1.27 -21.96
N THR A 31 2.10 0.10 -22.31
CA THR A 31 0.70 -0.03 -22.74
C THR A 31 -0.27 0.18 -21.58
N SER A 32 -1.52 0.51 -21.87
CA SER A 32 -2.55 0.72 -20.86
C SER A 32 -3.91 0.18 -21.30
N LYS A 33 -4.72 -0.26 -20.33
CA LYS A 33 -6.12 -0.64 -20.55
C LYS A 33 -7.04 0.10 -19.57
N ASN A 34 -8.22 0.49 -20.04
CA ASN A 34 -9.30 0.99 -19.18
C ASN A 34 -10.29 -0.13 -18.91
N GLY A 35 -10.86 -0.16 -17.72
CA GLY A 35 -11.84 -1.17 -17.35
C GLY A 35 -12.13 -1.14 -15.87
N TYR A 36 -12.10 -2.30 -15.24
CA TYR A 36 -12.46 -2.49 -13.86
C TYR A 36 -11.45 -3.39 -13.14
N ILE A 37 -11.05 -2.99 -11.94
CA ILE A 37 -10.12 -3.76 -11.09
C ILE A 37 -10.82 -4.16 -9.80
N GLU A 38 -10.64 -5.42 -9.40
CA GLU A 38 -10.86 -5.82 -8.02
C GLU A 38 -9.55 -5.59 -7.27
N LEU A 39 -9.59 -4.74 -6.23
CA LEU A 39 -8.41 -4.45 -5.42
C LEU A 39 -7.85 -5.75 -4.83
N PRO A 40 -6.51 -5.88 -4.75
CA PRO A 40 -5.90 -7.04 -4.11
C PRO A 40 -6.31 -7.11 -2.64
N GLU A 41 -6.47 -8.33 -2.12
CA GLU A 41 -6.82 -8.56 -0.72
C GLU A 41 -5.61 -8.26 0.18
N TYR A 42 -4.42 -8.66 -0.33
CA TYR A 42 -3.14 -8.44 0.31
C TYR A 42 -2.22 -7.62 -0.60
N PRO A 43 -1.38 -6.72 -0.04
CA PRO A 43 -0.49 -5.90 -0.86
C PRO A 43 0.52 -6.73 -1.66
N ASP A 44 0.87 -7.94 -1.22
CA ASP A 44 1.78 -8.86 -1.91
C ASP A 44 1.08 -9.94 -2.75
N ASP A 45 -0.23 -9.78 -3.03
CA ASP A 45 -0.92 -10.65 -3.98
C ASP A 45 -0.19 -10.68 -5.33
N SER A 46 0.23 -11.87 -5.76
CA SER A 46 1.02 -12.03 -6.99
C SER A 46 0.31 -11.58 -8.28
N LYS A 47 -1.01 -11.35 -8.22
CA LYS A 47 -1.84 -11.01 -9.37
C LYS A 47 -2.92 -10.01 -9.00
N ILE A 48 -3.26 -9.15 -9.95
CA ILE A 48 -4.44 -8.27 -9.90
C ILE A 48 -5.50 -8.77 -10.86
N LYS A 49 -6.77 -8.68 -10.45
CA LYS A 49 -7.92 -9.09 -11.25
C LYS A 49 -8.47 -7.89 -12.01
N PHE A 50 -8.71 -8.05 -13.31
CA PHE A 50 -9.16 -7.01 -14.22
C PHE A 50 -10.33 -7.51 -15.08
N LYS A 51 -11.21 -6.59 -15.48
CA LYS A 51 -12.21 -6.80 -16.53
C LYS A 51 -12.23 -5.58 -17.43
N GLU A 52 -12.32 -5.76 -18.74
CA GLU A 52 -12.44 -4.63 -19.67
C GLU A 52 -13.84 -3.99 -19.56
N GLU A 53 -14.89 -4.80 -19.47
CA GLU A 53 -16.24 -4.38 -19.09
C GLU A 53 -16.80 -5.07 -17.83
N GLU A 54 -17.80 -4.49 -17.17
CA GLU A 54 -18.34 -4.95 -15.88
C GLU A 54 -18.84 -6.42 -15.90
N LYS A 55 -19.41 -6.84 -17.03
CA LYS A 55 -20.00 -8.17 -17.25
C LYS A 55 -19.04 -9.17 -17.90
N GLU A 56 -17.83 -8.76 -18.25
CA GLU A 56 -16.88 -9.63 -18.91
C GLU A 56 -16.15 -10.56 -17.95
N LYS A 57 -15.43 -11.51 -18.54
CA LYS A 57 -14.63 -12.49 -17.83
C LYS A 57 -13.44 -11.79 -17.16
N THR A 58 -13.16 -12.19 -15.91
CA THR A 58 -11.99 -11.70 -15.19
C THR A 58 -10.69 -12.22 -15.81
N GLU A 59 -9.84 -11.29 -16.21
CA GLU A 59 -8.43 -11.49 -16.51
C GLU A 59 -7.59 -11.31 -15.24
N LYS A 60 -6.41 -11.93 -15.20
CA LYS A 60 -5.47 -11.81 -14.08
C LYS A 60 -4.08 -11.46 -14.60
N TYR A 61 -3.55 -10.33 -14.17
CA TYR A 61 -2.21 -9.87 -14.54
C TYR A 61 -1.25 -10.07 -13.38
N LYS A 62 -0.03 -10.56 -13.65
CA LYS A 62 0.98 -10.75 -12.59
C LYS A 62 1.55 -9.41 -12.15
N ILE A 63 2.00 -9.34 -10.91
CA ILE A 63 2.69 -8.18 -10.36
C ILE A 63 3.95 -7.79 -11.14
N ASP A 64 4.60 -8.75 -11.78
CA ASP A 64 5.78 -8.51 -12.61
C ASP A 64 5.48 -7.90 -13.98
N ASP A 65 4.23 -7.91 -14.43
CA ASP A 65 3.84 -7.41 -15.75
C ASP A 65 3.26 -5.98 -15.68
N VAL A 66 2.78 -5.58 -14.50
CA VAL A 66 2.07 -4.32 -14.26
C VAL A 66 3.03 -3.31 -13.64
N ASN A 67 3.00 -2.08 -14.14
CA ASN A 67 3.75 -0.96 -13.59
C ASN A 67 2.93 -0.24 -12.51
N SER A 68 1.68 0.11 -12.85
CA SER A 68 0.79 0.90 -11.99
C SER A 68 -0.67 0.69 -12.37
N PHE A 69 -1.56 1.10 -11.48
CA PHE A 69 -2.97 1.25 -11.80
C PHE A 69 -3.61 2.39 -11.01
N GLU A 70 -4.65 2.97 -11.57
CA GLU A 70 -5.45 4.01 -10.94
C GLU A 70 -6.89 3.52 -10.82
N ILE A 71 -7.54 3.75 -9.68
CA ILE A 71 -8.97 3.47 -9.48
C ILE A 71 -9.74 4.75 -9.19
N ILE A 72 -11.02 4.76 -9.54
CA ILE A 72 -11.96 5.82 -9.15
C ILE A 72 -12.77 5.31 -7.95
N ASN A 73 -12.68 6.00 -6.82
CA ASN A 73 -13.44 5.64 -5.62
C ASN A 73 -14.91 6.12 -5.71
N GLY A 74 -15.73 5.78 -4.71
CA GLY A 74 -17.14 6.22 -4.66
C GLY A 74 -17.36 7.73 -4.52
N LYS A 75 -16.31 8.52 -4.33
CA LYS A 75 -16.31 10.00 -4.28
C LYS A 75 -15.76 10.63 -5.56
N ASN A 76 -15.48 9.84 -6.60
CA ASN A 76 -14.81 10.24 -7.83
C ASN A 76 -13.36 10.71 -7.67
N ASP A 77 -12.69 10.40 -6.56
CA ASP A 77 -11.25 10.63 -6.44
C ASP A 77 -10.47 9.55 -7.18
N ILE A 78 -9.38 9.97 -7.82
CA ILE A 78 -8.40 9.06 -8.43
C ILE A 78 -7.43 8.61 -7.34
N ILE A 79 -7.39 7.30 -7.09
CA ILE A 79 -6.43 6.67 -6.19
C ILE A 79 -5.40 5.92 -7.02
N LYS A 80 -4.12 6.26 -6.84
CA LYS A 80 -3.02 5.68 -7.61
C LYS A 80 -2.30 4.60 -6.82
N TYR A 81 -1.97 3.52 -7.52
CA TYR A 81 -1.19 2.40 -7.03
C TYR A 81 -0.03 2.12 -7.98
N ILE A 82 1.09 1.64 -7.44
CA ILE A 82 2.25 1.22 -8.19
C ILE A 82 2.68 -0.18 -7.77
N THR A 83 3.37 -0.88 -8.66
CA THR A 83 4.18 -2.04 -8.31
C THR A 83 5.45 -1.54 -7.65
N LEU A 84 5.57 -1.75 -6.34
CA LEU A 84 6.69 -1.28 -5.55
C LEU A 84 7.60 -2.44 -5.15
N LYS A 85 8.87 -2.37 -5.52
CA LYS A 85 9.91 -3.29 -5.05
C LYS A 85 10.34 -2.91 -3.64
N LEU A 86 10.51 -3.89 -2.76
CA LEU A 86 10.87 -3.67 -1.37
C LEU A 86 12.35 -3.90 -1.11
N ALA A 87 12.90 -3.18 -0.15
CA ALA A 87 14.25 -3.42 0.38
C ALA A 87 14.27 -4.66 1.27
N ASP A 88 15.40 -5.37 1.26
CA ASP A 88 15.77 -6.27 2.34
C ASP A 88 16.51 -5.46 3.43
N GLN A 89 16.05 -5.55 4.68
CA GLN A 89 16.78 -5.06 5.85
C GLN A 89 17.44 -6.24 6.56
N GLY A 90 18.73 -6.11 6.88
CA GLY A 90 19.43 -7.13 7.67
C GLY A 90 18.86 -7.25 9.08
N LEU A 91 18.43 -8.45 9.48
CA LEU A 91 17.85 -8.74 10.80
C LEU A 91 18.71 -8.25 11.99
N PHE A 92 20.04 -8.29 11.82
CA PHE A 92 21.03 -7.92 12.85
C PHE A 92 21.78 -6.62 12.55
N ASN A 93 21.55 -6.00 11.38
CA ASN A 93 22.18 -4.73 11.03
C ASN A 93 21.21 -3.86 10.19
N PRO A 94 20.50 -2.91 10.83
CA PRO A 94 19.50 -2.08 10.16
C PRO A 94 20.09 -1.11 9.12
N LYS A 95 21.42 -0.86 9.14
CA LYS A 95 22.11 -0.07 8.11
C LYS A 95 22.35 -0.87 6.82
N LYS A 96 22.26 -2.20 6.86
CA LYS A 96 22.42 -3.06 5.68
C LYS A 96 21.09 -3.14 4.92
N ILE A 97 20.75 -2.04 4.26
CA ILE A 97 19.58 -1.90 3.40
C ILE A 97 20.04 -2.19 1.97
N LYS A 98 19.39 -3.13 1.29
CA LYS A 98 19.68 -3.48 -0.11
C LYS A 98 18.39 -3.71 -0.89
N PRO A 99 18.40 -3.62 -2.23
CA PRO A 99 17.25 -4.03 -3.02
C PRO A 99 16.89 -5.50 -2.72
N GLY A 100 15.63 -5.75 -2.36
CA GLY A 100 15.06 -7.09 -2.25
C GLY A 100 14.33 -7.49 -3.53
N ASN A 101 13.78 -8.70 -3.56
CA ASN A 101 13.02 -9.21 -4.71
C ASN A 101 11.50 -9.14 -4.51
N LYS A 102 11.02 -8.85 -3.29
CA LYS A 102 9.59 -8.76 -2.99
C LYS A 102 8.99 -7.52 -3.66
N LYS A 103 7.84 -7.69 -4.30
CA LYS A 103 7.03 -6.61 -4.87
C LYS A 103 5.66 -6.57 -4.19
N ILE A 104 5.07 -5.38 -4.14
CA ILE A 104 3.72 -5.16 -3.62
C ILE A 104 2.94 -4.17 -4.49
N TRP A 105 1.62 -4.24 -4.42
CA TRP A 105 0.71 -3.20 -4.87
C TRP A 105 0.63 -2.11 -3.80
N ALA A 106 1.33 -1.00 -4.01
CA ALA A 106 1.41 0.08 -3.05
C ALA A 106 0.63 1.31 -3.52
N ARG A 107 -0.28 1.81 -2.68
CA ARG A 107 -0.94 3.09 -2.89
C ARG A 107 0.08 4.22 -2.76
N ILE A 108 0.04 5.19 -3.65
CA ILE A 108 0.80 6.44 -3.51
C ILE A 108 0.12 7.31 -2.44
N ILE A 109 0.85 7.65 -1.38
CA ILE A 109 0.37 8.54 -0.31
C ILE A 109 0.81 9.97 -0.58
N LYS A 110 2.10 10.16 -0.88
CA LYS A 110 2.68 11.46 -1.20
C LYS A 110 3.99 11.29 -1.95
N GLU A 111 4.21 12.09 -2.98
CA GLU A 111 5.44 12.06 -3.79
C GLU A 111 6.27 13.32 -3.59
N GLY A 112 7.59 13.18 -3.76
CA GLY A 112 8.62 14.21 -3.63
C GLY A 112 9.99 13.65 -3.99
N LYS A 113 11.07 14.31 -3.59
CA LYS A 113 12.45 13.74 -3.61
C LYS A 113 12.57 12.50 -2.74
N ILE A 114 11.70 12.40 -1.73
CA ILE A 114 11.33 11.12 -1.13
C ILE A 114 9.83 10.93 -1.31
N SER A 115 9.42 9.69 -1.52
CA SER A 115 8.01 9.32 -1.71
C SER A 115 7.56 8.36 -0.63
N LEU A 116 6.29 8.48 -0.24
CA LEU A 116 5.60 7.61 0.70
C LEU A 116 4.52 6.81 0.02
N TYR A 117 4.48 5.53 0.36
CA TYR A 117 3.52 4.56 -0.14
C TYR A 117 2.90 3.78 1.01
N ALA A 118 1.75 3.17 0.77
CA ALA A 118 1.11 2.27 1.72
C ALA A 118 0.62 0.98 1.03
N GLY A 119 0.95 -0.17 1.61
CA GLY A 119 0.31 -1.44 1.30
C GLY A 119 -0.87 -1.65 2.25
N TYR A 120 -2.06 -1.86 1.71
CA TYR A 120 -3.28 -2.03 2.52
C TYR A 120 -3.72 -3.48 2.54
N TYR A 121 -4.18 -3.92 3.71
CA TYR A 121 -4.83 -5.20 3.90
C TYR A 121 -6.35 -5.00 3.88
N ALA A 122 -7.06 -5.75 3.04
CA ALA A 122 -8.51 -5.76 3.08
C ALA A 122 -8.99 -6.15 4.49
N TYR A 123 -10.00 -5.45 4.99
CA TYR A 123 -10.58 -5.79 6.29
C TYR A 123 -11.41 -7.07 6.15
N ASN A 124 -11.07 -8.08 6.95
CA ASN A 124 -11.81 -9.32 7.06
C ASN A 124 -12.74 -9.26 8.29
N PRO A 125 -14.07 -9.12 8.09
CA PRO A 125 -15.02 -9.03 9.19
C PRO A 125 -15.19 -10.34 9.97
N GLY A 126 -14.89 -11.49 9.36
CA GLY A 126 -15.03 -12.80 10.01
C GLY A 126 -13.96 -13.04 11.07
N THR A 127 -12.73 -12.60 10.81
CA THR A 127 -11.61 -12.71 11.74
C THR A 127 -11.32 -11.41 12.51
N LYS A 128 -12.01 -10.30 12.17
CA LYS A 128 -11.71 -8.94 12.66
C LYS A 128 -10.25 -8.54 12.44
N THR A 129 -9.63 -9.02 11.36
CA THR A 129 -8.24 -8.71 10.99
C THR A 129 -8.21 -7.89 9.71
N GLY A 130 -7.12 -7.16 9.46
CA GLY A 130 -6.99 -6.25 8.31
C GLY A 130 -7.51 -4.84 8.60
N GLY A 131 -7.65 -3.99 7.59
CA GLY A 131 -8.04 -2.58 7.76
C GLY A 131 -6.93 -1.65 8.26
N GLY A 132 -5.67 -2.12 8.21
CA GLY A 132 -4.45 -1.34 8.47
C GLY A 132 -3.60 -1.19 7.21
N GLY A 133 -2.60 -0.29 7.28
CA GLY A 133 -1.66 -0.07 6.20
C GLY A 133 -0.22 -0.16 6.69
N THR A 134 0.63 -0.88 5.96
CA THR A 134 2.08 -0.82 6.14
C THR A 134 2.63 0.29 5.27
N TYR A 135 3.45 1.18 5.84
CA TYR A 135 3.98 2.33 5.10
C TYR A 135 5.41 2.10 4.67
N TYR A 136 5.73 2.63 3.49
CA TYR A 136 7.01 2.48 2.84
C TYR A 136 7.52 3.84 2.39
N ILE A 137 8.84 4.03 2.46
CA ILE A 137 9.53 5.25 2.03
C ILE A 137 10.54 4.91 0.94
N LYS A 138 10.66 5.77 -0.06
CA LYS A 138 11.55 5.59 -1.20
C LYS A 138 12.29 6.89 -1.47
N ARG A 139 13.59 6.85 -1.71
CA ARG A 139 14.35 7.99 -2.24
C ARG A 139 14.21 8.05 -3.76
N GLN A 140 14.24 9.25 -4.34
CA GLN A 140 14.05 9.47 -5.78
C GLN A 140 14.98 8.62 -6.67
N ASN A 141 16.21 8.36 -6.22
CA ASN A 141 17.24 7.67 -7.00
C ASN A 141 17.30 6.15 -6.75
N GLU A 142 16.30 5.57 -6.07
CA GLU A 142 16.23 4.14 -5.80
C GLU A 142 15.10 3.47 -6.58
N ASP A 143 15.25 2.18 -6.88
CA ASP A 143 14.20 1.35 -7.49
C ASP A 143 13.39 0.57 -6.44
N PHE A 144 13.78 0.65 -5.17
CA PHE A 144 13.14 -0.05 -4.05
C PHE A 144 12.71 0.91 -2.94
N ALA A 145 11.76 0.48 -2.10
CA ALA A 145 11.32 1.21 -0.92
C ALA A 145 11.61 0.45 0.37
N LEU A 146 11.89 1.21 1.42
CA LEU A 146 12.10 0.74 2.78
C LEU A 146 10.76 0.68 3.53
N MET A 147 10.49 -0.43 4.21
CA MET A 147 9.38 -0.50 5.17
C MET A 147 9.68 0.39 6.39
N LEU A 148 8.69 1.21 6.77
CA LEU A 148 8.76 2.07 7.96
C LEU A 148 8.14 1.38 9.17
N ASP A 149 6.82 1.17 9.14
CA ASP A 149 6.06 0.53 10.21
C ASP A 149 4.65 0.16 9.72
N GLU A 150 3.94 -0.63 10.52
CA GLU A 150 2.51 -0.88 10.39
C GLU A 150 1.73 0.19 11.16
N PHE A 151 0.77 0.84 10.49
CA PHE A 151 -0.10 1.81 11.14
C PHE A 151 -1.57 1.40 10.96
N GLY A 152 -2.40 1.67 11.97
CA GLY A 152 -3.85 1.51 11.87
C GLY A 152 -4.43 2.29 10.67
N GLY A 153 -5.65 1.97 10.24
CA GLY A 153 -6.27 2.46 9.01
C GLY A 153 -6.35 3.99 8.84
N ASP A 154 -6.15 4.75 9.92
CA ASP A 154 -6.11 6.21 9.99
C ASP A 154 -4.71 6.80 10.18
N GLY A 155 -3.65 5.97 10.31
CA GLY A 155 -2.27 6.43 10.54
C GLY A 155 -2.03 7.01 11.94
N LEU A 156 -3.02 6.96 12.84
CA LEU A 156 -3.01 7.70 14.12
C LEU A 156 -2.83 6.82 15.37
N ASN A 157 -3.03 5.50 15.27
CA ASN A 157 -2.86 4.60 16.40
C ASN A 157 -1.40 4.12 16.48
N VAL A 158 -0.56 4.94 17.12
CA VAL A 158 0.87 4.68 17.30
C VAL A 158 1.10 4.04 18.67
N CYS A 159 1.70 2.85 18.72
CA CYS A 159 2.16 2.25 19.97
C CYS A 159 3.21 3.16 20.65
N MET A 160 3.26 3.23 22.00
CA MET A 160 4.13 4.17 22.74
C MET A 160 5.62 4.17 22.30
N ASN A 161 6.14 3.03 21.83
CA ASN A 161 7.53 2.85 21.40
C ASN A 161 7.75 2.98 19.87
N CYS A 162 6.69 3.11 19.08
CA CYS A 162 6.77 3.08 17.61
C CYS A 162 7.61 4.24 17.05
N PHE A 163 7.51 5.45 17.61
CA PHE A 163 8.34 6.59 17.13
C PHE A 163 9.84 6.37 17.34
N SER A 164 10.26 5.70 18.41
CA SER A 164 11.69 5.43 18.66
C SER A 164 12.25 4.44 17.62
N ASN A 165 11.50 3.39 17.31
CA ASN A 165 11.87 2.42 16.27
C ASN A 165 11.86 3.06 14.89
N LEU A 166 10.82 3.84 14.57
CA LEU A 166 10.74 4.61 13.35
C LEU A 166 11.94 5.55 13.19
N LYS A 167 12.32 6.27 14.26
CA LYS A 167 13.50 7.14 14.25
C LYS A 167 14.79 6.35 14.00
N LYS A 168 14.94 5.15 14.55
CA LYS A 168 16.10 4.27 14.26
C LYS A 168 16.13 3.86 12.80
N THR A 169 15.00 3.45 12.22
CA THR A 169 14.89 3.08 10.81
C THR A 169 15.22 4.26 9.90
N LEU A 170 14.63 5.44 10.17
CA LEU A 170 14.92 6.67 9.42
C LEU A 170 16.40 7.07 9.56
N THR A 171 16.98 6.94 10.75
CA THR A 171 18.41 7.22 10.97
C THR A 171 19.27 6.30 10.11
N ALA A 172 19.03 4.99 10.13
CA ALA A 172 19.77 4.04 9.32
C ALA A 172 19.70 4.33 7.82
N TYR A 173 18.60 4.90 7.33
CA TYR A 173 18.37 5.16 5.92
C TYR A 173 18.81 6.56 5.45
N PHE A 174 18.83 7.56 6.34
CA PHE A 174 19.07 8.97 5.98
C PHE A 174 20.28 9.61 6.65
N GLU A 175 20.97 8.97 7.61
CA GLU A 175 22.06 9.59 8.36
C GLU A 175 23.19 10.11 7.45
N GLU A 176 23.54 9.34 6.43
CA GLU A 176 24.60 9.69 5.47
C GLU A 176 24.12 10.61 4.34
N VAL A 177 22.80 10.80 4.20
CA VAL A 177 22.17 11.38 3.01
C VAL A 177 21.61 12.76 3.32
N CYS A 178 20.93 12.88 4.46
CA CYS A 178 20.26 14.09 4.90
C CYS A 178 20.20 14.12 6.44
N PRO A 179 21.34 14.36 7.11
CA PRO A 179 21.38 14.44 8.57
C PRO A 179 20.51 15.57 9.13
N GLN A 180 20.25 16.63 8.36
CA GLN A 180 19.38 17.74 8.78
C GLN A 180 17.91 17.33 8.89
N PHE A 181 17.41 16.48 7.98
CA PHE A 181 16.08 15.87 8.11
C PHE A 181 15.94 15.15 9.46
N LEU A 182 16.94 14.36 9.84
CA LEU A 182 16.93 13.62 11.11
C LEU A 182 16.98 14.51 12.35
N LYS A 183 17.76 15.60 12.29
CA LYS A 183 17.84 16.60 13.37
C LYS A 183 16.51 17.33 13.56
N SER A 184 15.80 17.58 12.47
CA SER A 184 14.52 18.30 12.47
C SER A 184 13.31 17.40 12.75
N LEU A 185 13.49 16.08 12.91
CA LEU A 185 12.40 15.15 13.23
C LEU A 185 11.81 15.42 14.62
N SER A 186 10.53 15.78 14.66
CA SER A 186 9.76 15.96 15.89
C SER A 186 8.67 14.90 16.04
N LYS A 187 8.59 14.28 17.24
CA LYS A 187 7.51 13.35 17.60
C LYS A 187 6.16 14.05 17.64
N GLU A 188 6.14 15.29 18.10
CA GLU A 188 4.92 16.10 18.20
C GLU A 188 4.33 16.40 16.82
N GLU A 189 5.16 16.88 15.90
CA GLU A 189 4.74 17.17 14.53
C GLU A 189 4.33 15.90 13.79
N TYR A 190 5.06 14.80 14.01
CA TYR A 190 4.68 13.49 13.50
C TYR A 190 3.31 13.04 14.01
N ASN A 191 3.03 13.14 15.31
CA ASN A 191 1.73 12.76 15.87
C ASN A 191 0.58 13.62 15.31
N LYS A 192 0.86 14.88 14.96
CA LYS A 192 -0.14 15.81 14.40
C LYS A 192 -0.40 15.61 12.92
N LYS A 193 0.65 15.39 12.13
CA LYS A 193 0.61 15.36 10.66
C LYS A 193 0.69 13.95 10.07
N GLY A 194 0.93 12.94 10.91
CA GLY A 194 1.16 11.56 10.50
C GLY A 194 2.41 11.40 9.64
N VAL A 195 2.48 10.29 8.92
CA VAL A 195 3.64 9.93 8.09
C VAL A 195 3.95 10.93 6.97
N THR A 196 2.95 11.66 6.46
CA THR A 196 3.15 12.62 5.36
C THR A 196 4.11 13.75 5.70
N TYR A 197 4.26 14.03 7.01
CA TYR A 197 5.26 14.92 7.58
C TYR A 197 6.68 14.64 7.09
N PHE A 198 7.04 13.38 6.87
CA PHE A 198 8.41 13.04 6.48
C PHE A 198 8.78 13.62 5.11
N VAL A 199 7.86 13.58 4.15
CA VAL A 199 8.09 14.16 2.83
C VAL A 199 8.27 15.66 2.96
N ASP A 200 7.35 16.36 3.65
CA ASP A 200 7.44 17.81 3.85
C ASP A 200 8.73 18.23 4.54
N LEU A 201 9.12 17.50 5.59
CA LEU A 201 10.34 17.78 6.32
C LEU A 201 11.58 17.55 5.46
N TYR A 202 11.60 16.48 4.66
CA TYR A 202 12.73 16.21 3.77
C TYR A 202 12.85 17.30 2.71
N GLU A 203 11.75 17.73 2.09
CA GLU A 203 11.78 18.82 1.11
C GLU A 203 12.34 20.12 1.70
N GLN A 204 11.92 20.47 2.92
CA GLN A 204 12.39 21.69 3.60
C GLN A 204 13.89 21.67 3.91
N ASN A 205 14.45 20.51 4.23
CA ASN A 205 15.83 20.38 4.73
C ASN A 205 16.82 19.94 3.64
N CYS A 206 16.36 19.15 2.66
CA CYS A 206 17.18 18.49 1.64
C CYS A 206 16.52 18.46 0.24
N GLY A 207 15.37 19.12 0.07
CA GLY A 207 14.64 19.26 -1.19
C GLY A 207 15.21 20.31 -2.14
N LYS A 208 16.31 20.99 -1.80
CA LYS A 208 17.00 21.91 -2.70
C LYS A 208 17.73 21.13 -3.78
#